data_AF-A0A945UVE6-F1
#
_entry.id   AF-A0A945UVE6-F1
#
_cell.length_a   1.000
_cell.length_b   1.000
_cell.length_c   1.000
_cell.angle_alpha   90.00
_cell.angle_beta   90.00
_cell.angle_gamma   90.00
#
_symmetry.space_group_name_H-M   'P 1'
#
loop_
_entity.id
_entity.type
_entity.pdbx_description
1 polymer ?
#
loop_
_entity_poly.entity_id
_entity_poly.type
_entity_poly.pdbx_seq_one_letter_code
_entity_poly.pdbx_strand_id
1 'polypeptide(L)'
;MRGLEHHALRLRSGDAAAGLTIEGMGLTVNANRDFSVQYWIRTTADSDSRMVLLSQKDTKNNSLASQKVPGWVFYMSGGTWAWNMGSGERRLTYERDNGEHMPLNDGRWHQLTMTYDSALAEVRLYYDGVNKAIYNLSDSEGFDFTSTQPLIIGGTGQNSNSRQEIVPTIYDGAVKLQQLVDAFNAFELDNVKPDELVRLVVEPEVLFEEKIRARAQTLGAESESFIASMRSTDFTRVSQAESALMQNPYTVHQVFSFMDVAPLMKTYSLVDNKIVIDHVAAEYYSERERLYSTDFDIDNLAIWERAVSAEEIRKSYAVHFEPIIADLEPSIDSITTGIWNIFHGGLHFSVDEHGWDARLGIAQILEREGIDVLMMQETYSAGDFIAAELGYYFATTVDLDYLNQGSNISVFSRYPIRELLVPDDASFHNVAVRIAISETQDVWVISNWYGMEAFPAVFEFHQSRFADTATTPVFFGGDFNAVTHT
;
A
#
# COMPACT_ATOMS: atom_id res chain seq x y z
N MET A 1 -4.12 10.69 29.77
CA MET A 1 -5.11 10.59 28.68
C MET A 1 -5.61 12.01 28.41
N ARG A 2 -5.64 12.43 27.16
CA ARG A 2 -6.33 13.66 26.72
C ARG A 2 -7.35 13.25 25.66
N GLY A 3 -8.48 13.94 25.56
CA GLY A 3 -9.58 13.40 24.79
C GLY A 3 -10.87 14.21 24.75
N LEU A 4 -11.80 13.74 23.93
CA LEU A 4 -13.23 13.97 24.12
C LEU A 4 -13.72 12.90 25.09
N GLU A 5 -13.89 13.22 26.37
CA GLU A 5 -14.40 12.26 27.35
C GLU A 5 -15.93 12.37 27.45
N HIS A 6 -16.66 11.30 27.15
CA HIS A 6 -18.13 11.25 27.22
C HIS A 6 -18.84 12.35 26.39
N HIS A 7 -18.22 12.74 25.28
CA HIS A 7 -18.71 13.79 24.40
C HIS A 7 -18.82 13.26 22.96
N ALA A 8 -20.02 12.86 22.58
CA ALA A 8 -20.33 12.51 21.20
C ALA A 8 -20.43 13.77 20.34
N LEU A 9 -19.70 13.79 19.23
CA LEU A 9 -19.80 14.78 18.18
C LEU A 9 -20.44 14.16 16.95
N ARG A 10 -21.37 14.89 16.35
CA ARG A 10 -22.01 14.51 15.08
C ARG A 10 -21.50 15.44 14.01
N LEU A 11 -20.89 14.88 12.97
CA LEU A 11 -20.38 15.61 11.81
C LEU A 11 -21.22 15.20 10.60
N ARG A 12 -21.87 16.17 9.95
CA ARG A 12 -22.67 15.94 8.75
C ARG A 12 -22.13 16.75 7.57
N SER A 13 -22.35 16.23 6.38
CA SER A 13 -22.06 16.95 5.14
C SER A 13 -22.82 18.28 5.12
N GLY A 14 -22.08 19.38 4.99
CA GLY A 14 -22.64 20.74 4.97
C GLY A 14 -22.61 21.49 6.31
N ASP A 15 -22.18 20.87 7.42
CA ASP A 15 -21.90 21.61 8.65
C ASP A 15 -20.73 22.58 8.44
N ALA A 16 -20.80 23.78 9.05
CA ALA A 16 -19.79 24.84 8.88
C ALA A 16 -18.38 24.44 9.35
N ALA A 17 -18.27 23.40 10.18
CA ALA A 17 -17.01 22.80 10.59
C ALA A 17 -16.79 21.50 9.80
N ALA A 18 -16.30 21.65 8.58
CA ALA A 18 -16.02 20.54 7.68
C ALA A 18 -14.78 19.70 8.12
N GLY A 19 -14.12 20.09 9.22
CA GLY A 19 -13.14 19.34 9.98
C GLY A 19 -12.92 20.07 11.30
N LEU A 20 -12.85 19.34 12.41
CA LEU A 20 -12.66 19.93 13.73
C LEU A 20 -11.19 19.79 14.16
N THR A 21 -10.49 20.91 14.21
CA THR A 21 -9.16 20.98 14.81
C THR A 21 -9.27 20.88 16.32
N ILE A 22 -8.55 19.93 16.93
CA ILE A 22 -8.49 19.81 18.38
C ILE A 22 -7.25 20.54 18.92
N GLU A 23 -7.48 21.76 19.42
CA GLU A 23 -6.43 22.59 20.02
C GLU A 23 -5.93 22.01 21.35
N GLY A 24 -4.64 22.17 21.65
CA GLY A 24 -4.04 21.76 22.95
C GLY A 24 -3.88 20.23 23.15
N MET A 25 -4.38 19.42 22.22
CA MET A 25 -4.21 17.97 22.19
C MET A 25 -3.13 17.50 21.21
N GLY A 26 -2.36 18.44 20.64
CA GLY A 26 -1.28 18.16 19.70
C GLY A 26 -0.27 17.18 20.30
N LEU A 27 -0.40 15.91 19.92
CA LEU A 27 0.71 14.99 20.00
C LEU A 27 1.85 15.64 19.23
N THR A 28 2.99 15.83 19.87
CA THR A 28 4.23 15.87 19.09
C THR A 28 4.43 14.44 18.63
N VAL A 29 3.77 14.04 17.53
CA VAL A 29 4.03 12.76 16.89
C VAL A 29 5.41 12.90 16.32
N ASN A 30 6.34 12.36 17.09
CA ASN A 30 7.73 12.24 16.75
C ASN A 30 7.97 10.74 16.67
N ALA A 31 8.63 10.29 15.61
CA ALA A 31 8.96 8.88 15.41
C ALA A 31 9.71 8.26 16.62
N ASN A 32 10.27 9.07 17.52
CA ASN A 32 10.99 8.62 18.70
C ASN A 32 10.15 8.47 19.98
N ARG A 33 8.83 8.74 19.95
CA ARG A 33 7.97 8.66 21.14
C ARG A 33 6.76 7.77 20.92
N ASP A 34 6.49 6.91 21.90
CA ASP A 34 5.27 6.12 21.96
C ASP A 34 4.01 6.99 21.95
N PHE A 35 2.96 6.49 21.31
CA PHE A 35 1.64 7.07 21.46
C PHE A 35 0.53 6.06 21.15
N SER A 36 -0.69 6.39 21.55
CA SER A 36 -1.88 5.67 21.12
C SER A 36 -3.02 6.64 20.87
N VAL A 37 -3.87 6.31 19.91
CA VAL A 37 -5.10 7.03 19.60
C VAL A 37 -6.23 6.04 19.47
N GLN A 38 -7.32 6.28 20.18
CA GLN A 38 -8.53 5.45 20.18
C GLN A 38 -9.75 6.33 20.06
N TYR A 39 -10.76 5.89 19.31
CA TYR A 39 -12.05 6.57 19.24
C TYR A 39 -13.16 5.60 18.84
N TRP A 40 -14.39 6.01 19.10
CA TRP A 40 -15.58 5.32 18.63
C TRP A 40 -16.16 6.05 17.44
N ILE A 41 -16.63 5.31 16.44
CA ILE A 41 -17.24 5.87 15.24
C ILE A 41 -18.55 5.13 14.92
N ARG A 42 -19.53 5.86 14.38
CA ARG A 42 -20.74 5.30 13.78
C ARG A 42 -21.08 6.06 12.51
N THR A 43 -21.37 5.35 11.43
CA THR A 43 -21.87 5.97 10.20
C THR A 43 -22.83 5.05 9.43
N THR A 44 -23.59 5.63 8.52
CA THR A 44 -24.37 4.95 7.48
C THR A 44 -24.04 5.54 6.10
N ALA A 45 -22.87 6.16 5.97
CA ALA A 45 -22.42 6.76 4.73
C ALA A 45 -22.27 5.70 3.63
N ASP A 46 -22.46 6.13 2.39
CA ASP A 46 -22.32 5.29 1.22
C ASP A 46 -20.90 4.69 1.14
N SER A 47 -20.78 3.45 0.66
CA SER A 47 -19.49 2.77 0.51
C SER A 47 -18.52 3.52 -0.40
N ASP A 48 -19.05 4.27 -1.37
CA ASP A 48 -18.28 5.07 -2.32
C ASP A 48 -17.75 6.37 -1.68
N SER A 49 -18.25 6.73 -0.49
CA SER A 49 -17.88 7.96 0.21
C SER A 49 -16.57 7.80 0.98
N ARG A 50 -15.43 7.85 0.28
CA ARG A 50 -14.12 7.87 0.93
C ARG A 50 -13.95 9.15 1.74
N MET A 51 -13.90 9.08 3.07
CA MET A 51 -13.89 10.26 3.94
C MET A 51 -12.87 10.15 5.07
N VAL A 52 -12.21 11.27 5.41
CA VAL A 52 -11.29 11.34 6.56
C VAL A 52 -12.09 11.17 7.85
N LEU A 53 -11.60 10.32 8.76
CA LEU A 53 -12.19 10.12 10.08
C LEU A 53 -11.42 10.90 11.14
N LEU A 54 -10.11 10.69 11.21
CA LEU A 54 -9.21 11.31 12.16
C LEU A 54 -7.81 11.41 11.54
N SER A 55 -7.18 12.58 11.56
CA SER A 55 -5.91 12.82 10.90
C SER A 55 -4.97 13.69 11.72
N GLN A 56 -3.67 13.43 11.58
CA GLN A 56 -2.61 14.36 11.95
C GLN A 56 -1.62 14.57 10.79
N LYS A 57 -2.16 14.70 9.58
CA LYS A 57 -1.42 15.02 8.35
C LYS A 57 -2.29 15.82 7.39
N ASP A 58 -1.65 16.61 6.54
CA ASP A 58 -2.32 17.33 5.45
C ASP A 58 -2.74 16.32 4.38
N THR A 59 -4.03 15.93 4.39
CA THR A 59 -4.60 14.96 3.44
C THR A 59 -5.64 15.65 2.58
N LYS A 60 -5.23 16.07 1.39
CA LYS A 60 -6.10 16.78 0.44
C LYS A 60 -6.92 15.83 -0.43
N ASN A 61 -6.33 14.67 -0.72
CA ASN A 61 -6.89 13.60 -1.54
C ASN A 61 -6.20 12.28 -1.13
N ASN A 62 -6.59 11.16 -1.76
CA ASN A 62 -5.98 9.83 -1.57
C ASN A 62 -4.86 9.53 -2.57
N SER A 63 -4.30 10.56 -3.23
CA SER A 63 -3.18 10.39 -4.16
C SER A 63 -1.94 9.84 -3.44
N LEU A 64 -1.04 9.20 -4.19
CA LEU A 64 0.23 8.74 -3.63
C LEU A 64 1.05 9.85 -2.97
N ALA A 65 1.06 11.05 -3.57
CA ALA A 65 1.75 12.20 -3.01
C ALA A 65 1.18 12.58 -1.64
N SER A 66 -0.16 12.62 -1.51
CA SER A 66 -0.82 12.85 -0.21
C SER A 66 -0.55 11.73 0.79
N GLN A 67 -0.49 10.47 0.34
CA GLN A 67 -0.18 9.32 1.20
C GLN A 67 1.24 9.37 1.77
N LYS A 68 2.21 9.95 1.03
CA LYS A 68 3.58 10.16 1.52
C LYS A 68 3.73 11.29 2.54
N VAL A 69 2.81 12.27 2.57
CA VAL A 69 2.91 13.41 3.51
C VAL A 69 3.11 12.92 4.96
N PRO A 70 4.11 13.46 5.70
CA PRO A 70 4.40 13.05 7.07
C PRO A 70 3.18 13.10 8.00
N GLY A 71 3.08 12.09 8.86
CA GLY A 71 1.98 11.91 9.81
C GLY A 71 1.06 10.76 9.41
N TRP A 72 -0.12 10.67 10.02
CA TRP A 72 -1.04 9.53 9.85
C TRP A 72 -2.51 9.98 9.73
N VAL A 73 -3.31 9.17 9.04
CA VAL A 73 -4.73 9.39 8.82
C VAL A 73 -5.51 8.09 8.91
N PHE A 74 -6.64 8.10 9.62
CA PHE A 74 -7.72 7.15 9.45
C PHE A 74 -8.77 7.74 8.51
N TYR A 75 -9.25 6.91 7.59
CA TYR A 75 -10.31 7.26 6.66
C TYR A 75 -11.24 6.05 6.45
N MET A 76 -12.44 6.30 5.95
CA MET A 76 -13.32 5.25 5.44
C MET A 76 -13.04 5.05 3.96
N SER A 77 -12.98 3.81 3.48
CA SER A 77 -12.89 3.44 2.06
C SER A 77 -13.73 2.18 1.83
N GLY A 78 -14.51 2.12 0.75
CA GLY A 78 -15.37 0.96 0.45
C GLY A 78 -16.34 0.57 1.56
N GLY A 79 -16.81 1.53 2.38
CA GLY A 79 -17.67 1.26 3.55
C GLY A 79 -16.95 0.70 4.79
N THR A 80 -15.63 0.52 4.72
CA THR A 80 -14.80 -0.01 5.81
C THR A 80 -13.71 0.97 6.24
N TRP A 81 -12.91 0.61 7.24
CA TRP A 81 -11.84 1.45 7.76
C TRP A 81 -10.55 1.26 6.95
N ALA A 82 -9.83 2.36 6.80
CA ALA A 82 -8.53 2.45 6.18
C ALA A 82 -7.61 3.35 7.01
N TRP A 83 -6.31 3.16 6.84
CA TRP A 83 -5.28 3.88 7.55
C TRP A 83 -4.09 4.13 6.63
N ASN A 84 -3.46 5.29 6.77
CA ASN A 84 -2.22 5.60 6.08
C ASN A 84 -1.28 6.37 6.99
N MET A 85 0.03 6.11 6.84
CA MET A 85 1.10 6.88 7.47
C MET A 85 2.19 7.18 6.44
N GLY A 86 2.69 8.42 6.43
CA GLY A 86 3.73 8.86 5.49
C GLY A 86 4.98 9.37 6.21
N SER A 87 6.11 9.36 5.50
CA SER A 87 7.41 9.89 5.98
C SER A 87 7.97 11.07 5.16
N GLY A 88 7.24 11.52 4.15
CA GLY A 88 7.66 12.48 3.12
C GLY A 88 8.08 11.78 1.83
N GLU A 89 8.77 10.66 1.95
CA GLU A 89 9.29 9.90 0.79
C GLU A 89 8.58 8.55 0.62
N ARG A 90 8.18 7.93 1.74
CA ARG A 90 7.60 6.58 1.80
C ARG A 90 6.26 6.63 2.52
N ARG A 91 5.48 5.56 2.39
CA ARG A 91 4.15 5.44 3.00
C ARG A 91 3.88 4.02 3.47
N LEU A 92 2.96 3.87 4.41
CA LEU A 92 2.33 2.61 4.74
C LEU A 92 0.83 2.82 4.60
N THR A 93 0.16 1.88 3.95
CA THR A 93 -1.28 1.97 3.72
C THR A 93 -1.91 0.65 4.13
N TYR A 94 -2.98 0.78 4.90
CA TYR A 94 -3.98 -0.24 5.15
C TYR A 94 -5.26 0.22 4.46
N GLU A 95 -5.60 -0.27 3.27
CA GLU A 95 -6.81 0.18 2.55
C GLU A 95 -7.59 -0.99 1.93
N ARG A 96 -8.90 -0.93 2.08
CA ARG A 96 -9.85 -1.91 1.55
C ARG A 96 -10.98 -1.20 0.83
N ASP A 97 -11.37 -1.73 -0.30
CA ASP A 97 -12.34 -1.11 -1.21
C ASP A 97 -13.56 -2.00 -1.52
N ASN A 98 -13.79 -3.07 -0.74
CA ASN A 98 -14.77 -4.13 -0.99
C ASN A 98 -15.60 -4.53 0.26
N GLY A 99 -16.04 -3.54 1.06
CA GLY A 99 -16.42 -3.69 2.47
C GLY A 99 -17.63 -4.56 2.85
N GLU A 100 -17.41 -5.87 2.98
CA GLU A 100 -18.29 -6.75 3.77
C GLU A 100 -17.64 -7.19 5.10
N HIS A 101 -16.31 -7.22 5.17
CA HIS A 101 -15.56 -7.62 6.36
C HIS A 101 -15.12 -6.40 7.19
N MET A 102 -15.48 -6.39 8.49
CA MET A 102 -15.20 -5.26 9.41
C MET A 102 -15.77 -3.92 8.89
N PRO A 103 -17.08 -3.80 8.62
CA PRO A 103 -17.68 -2.58 8.09
C PRO A 103 -17.61 -1.42 9.11
N LEU A 104 -17.69 -0.19 8.62
CA LEU A 104 -17.93 1.00 9.45
C LEU A 104 -19.32 1.61 9.24
N ASN A 105 -19.91 1.37 8.06
CA ASN A 105 -21.15 2.01 7.63
C ASN A 105 -22.42 1.20 7.89
N ASP A 106 -22.37 0.23 8.81
CA ASP A 106 -23.50 -0.62 9.19
C ASP A 106 -24.46 0.04 10.21
N GLY A 107 -24.20 1.30 10.57
CA GLY A 107 -24.98 2.06 11.54
C GLY A 107 -24.71 1.72 13.01
N ARG A 108 -23.76 0.83 13.31
CA ARG A 108 -23.34 0.49 14.68
C ARG A 108 -22.12 1.32 15.10
N TRP A 109 -21.86 1.31 16.41
CA TRP A 109 -20.64 1.90 16.97
C TRP A 109 -19.49 0.91 16.85
N HIS A 110 -18.40 1.36 16.26
CA HIS A 110 -17.15 0.64 16.14
C HIS A 110 -16.04 1.36 16.89
N GLN A 111 -15.09 0.61 17.41
CA GLN A 111 -13.91 1.14 18.07
C GLN A 111 -12.69 0.96 17.18
N LEU A 112 -12.02 2.06 16.84
CA LEU A 112 -10.74 2.04 16.12
C LEU A 112 -9.63 2.50 17.05
N THR A 113 -8.51 1.78 17.04
CA THR A 113 -7.31 2.14 17.80
C THR A 113 -6.05 1.96 16.96
N MET A 114 -5.13 2.91 17.07
CA MET A 114 -3.74 2.75 16.66
C MET A 114 -2.84 2.91 17.88
N THR A 115 -1.82 2.05 17.98
CA THR A 115 -0.73 2.20 18.94
C THR A 115 0.60 2.26 18.19
N TYR A 116 1.50 3.11 18.63
CA TYR A 116 2.89 3.16 18.18
C TYR A 116 3.82 2.97 19.38
N ASP A 117 4.74 2.01 19.26
CA ASP A 117 5.83 1.76 20.20
C ASP A 117 7.14 2.14 19.51
N SER A 118 7.82 3.18 20.01
CA SER A 118 9.04 3.68 19.38
C SER A 118 10.27 2.81 19.64
N ALA A 119 10.26 1.98 20.69
CA ALA A 119 11.35 1.05 20.97
C ALA A 119 11.32 -0.14 19.99
N LEU A 120 10.13 -0.54 19.56
CA LEU A 120 9.93 -1.59 18.55
C LEU A 120 9.79 -1.05 17.12
N ALA A 121 9.66 0.28 16.97
CA ALA A 121 9.23 0.94 15.73
C ALA A 121 7.97 0.29 15.14
N GLU A 122 7.00 -0.03 15.98
CA GLU A 122 5.85 -0.88 15.63
C GLU A 122 4.55 -0.10 15.71
N VAL A 123 3.77 -0.12 14.63
CA VAL A 123 2.37 0.32 14.61
C VAL A 123 1.46 -0.90 14.68
N ARG A 124 0.54 -0.91 15.64
CA ARG A 124 -0.57 -1.88 15.68
C ARG A 124 -1.90 -1.19 15.44
N LEU A 125 -2.71 -1.78 14.58
CA LEU A 125 -4.07 -1.32 14.27
C LEU A 125 -5.10 -2.29 14.84
N TYR A 126 -6.15 -1.75 15.46
CA TYR A 126 -7.20 -2.52 16.11
C TYR A 126 -8.56 -2.09 15.59
N TYR A 127 -9.42 -3.10 15.40
CA TYR A 127 -10.83 -2.94 15.10
C TYR A 127 -11.62 -3.70 16.17
N ASP A 128 -12.55 -3.00 16.82
CA ASP A 128 -13.47 -3.56 17.82
C ASP A 128 -12.75 -4.36 18.93
N GLY A 129 -11.68 -3.76 19.46
CA GLY A 129 -10.91 -4.33 20.57
C GLY A 129 -9.89 -5.40 20.17
N VAL A 130 -9.77 -5.73 18.88
CA VAL A 130 -8.92 -6.83 18.39
C VAL A 130 -7.87 -6.31 17.41
N ASN A 131 -6.61 -6.69 17.62
CA ASN A 131 -5.53 -6.33 16.69
C ASN A 131 -5.78 -7.00 15.33
N LYS A 132 -5.60 -6.25 14.24
CA LYS A 132 -5.80 -6.73 12.87
C LYS A 132 -4.53 -6.64 12.04
N ALA A 133 -3.75 -5.58 12.22
CA ALA A 133 -2.53 -5.37 11.47
C ALA A 133 -1.39 -4.92 12.37
N ILE A 134 -0.16 -5.31 12.01
CA ILE A 134 1.09 -4.88 12.61
C ILE A 134 2.04 -4.45 11.49
N TYR A 135 2.54 -3.23 11.57
CA TYR A 135 3.56 -2.71 10.67
C TYR A 135 4.81 -2.40 11.48
N ASN A 136 5.96 -2.93 11.06
CA ASN A 136 7.25 -2.49 11.57
C ASN A 136 7.83 -1.42 10.63
N LEU A 137 8.36 -0.35 11.21
CA LEU A 137 8.86 0.83 10.52
C LEU A 137 10.40 0.85 10.43
N SER A 138 11.08 -0.13 11.01
CA SER A 138 12.55 -0.19 11.03
C SER A 138 13.11 -0.68 9.70
N ASP A 139 14.09 0.06 9.20
CA ASP A 139 15.07 -0.39 8.22
C ASP A 139 16.33 0.49 8.27
N SER A 140 17.29 0.21 7.38
CA SER A 140 18.54 0.96 7.28
C SER A 140 18.37 2.44 6.90
N GLU A 141 17.25 2.84 6.29
CA GLU A 141 16.99 4.20 5.80
C GLU A 141 16.16 5.04 6.80
N GLY A 142 15.41 4.37 7.66
CA GLY A 142 14.50 4.97 8.62
C GLY A 142 13.15 5.40 8.01
N PHE A 143 12.19 5.63 8.90
CA PHE A 143 10.84 6.07 8.54
C PHE A 143 10.38 7.19 9.50
N ASP A 144 10.66 8.45 9.12
CA ASP A 144 10.29 9.62 9.94
C ASP A 144 8.91 10.15 9.56
N PHE A 145 7.89 9.76 10.33
CA PHE A 145 6.52 10.24 10.17
C PHE A 145 6.20 11.48 11.04
N THR A 146 7.23 12.19 11.52
CA THR A 146 7.05 13.35 12.40
C THR A 146 6.22 14.44 11.71
N SER A 147 5.16 14.89 12.38
CA SER A 147 4.22 15.88 11.85
C SER A 147 3.95 16.99 12.85
N THR A 148 3.89 18.23 12.34
CA THR A 148 3.48 19.42 13.10
C THR A 148 2.02 19.78 12.89
N GLN A 149 1.28 19.00 12.08
CA GLN A 149 -0.12 19.23 11.83
C GLN A 149 -0.94 19.05 13.12
N PRO A 150 -2.00 19.84 13.30
CA PRO A 150 -2.92 19.60 14.40
C PRO A 150 -3.67 18.28 14.19
N LEU A 151 -4.23 17.76 15.28
CA LEU A 151 -5.17 16.66 15.19
C LEU A 151 -6.52 17.19 14.66
N ILE A 152 -7.03 16.57 13.61
CA ILE A 152 -8.25 16.95 12.91
C ILE A 152 -9.21 15.78 12.95
N ILE A 153 -10.42 15.99 13.47
CA ILE A 153 -11.55 15.06 13.28
C ILE A 153 -12.24 15.45 11.99
N GLY A 154 -12.37 14.48 11.10
CA GLY A 154 -13.04 14.65 9.83
C GLY A 154 -12.23 15.41 8.76
N GLY A 155 -12.89 15.80 7.67
CA GLY A 155 -12.25 16.44 6.53
C GLY A 155 -13.22 17.14 5.58
N THR A 156 -12.73 18.24 4.99
CA THR A 156 -13.54 19.19 4.20
C THR A 156 -13.79 18.72 2.77
N GLY A 157 -13.78 17.40 2.53
CA GLY A 157 -13.69 16.80 1.20
C GLY A 157 -14.65 17.40 0.18
N GLN A 158 -14.31 17.27 -1.10
CA GLN A 158 -15.04 17.91 -2.20
C GLN A 158 -16.50 17.43 -2.22
N ASN A 159 -17.48 18.35 -2.14
CA ASN A 159 -18.91 18.02 -2.31
C ASN A 159 -19.13 17.31 -3.65
N SER A 160 -19.93 16.25 -3.71
CA SER A 160 -20.19 15.45 -4.93
C SER A 160 -20.54 16.27 -6.18
N ASN A 161 -21.08 17.48 -6.02
CA ASN A 161 -21.46 18.40 -7.10
C ASN A 161 -20.35 19.37 -7.57
N SER A 162 -19.16 19.38 -6.97
CA SER A 162 -18.04 20.17 -7.50
C SER A 162 -17.54 19.54 -8.80
N ARG A 163 -17.29 20.38 -9.81
CA ARG A 163 -16.81 19.97 -11.13
C ARG A 163 -15.59 19.07 -10.95
N GLN A 164 -15.62 17.88 -11.56
CA GLN A 164 -14.53 16.89 -11.50
C GLN A 164 -13.26 17.52 -12.08
N GLU A 165 -12.39 18.03 -11.22
CA GLU A 165 -11.12 18.57 -11.66
C GLU A 165 -10.15 17.41 -11.81
N ILE A 166 -9.71 17.16 -13.05
CA ILE A 166 -8.69 16.15 -13.33
C ILE A 166 -7.46 16.46 -12.48
N VAL A 167 -6.93 15.44 -11.78
CA VAL A 167 -5.81 15.63 -10.86
C VAL A 167 -4.58 16.16 -11.61
N PRO A 168 -3.84 17.15 -11.07
CA PRO A 168 -2.73 17.79 -11.77
C PRO A 168 -1.62 16.84 -12.23
N THR A 169 -1.44 15.73 -11.52
CA THR A 169 -0.47 14.67 -11.82
C THR A 169 -0.75 13.97 -13.15
N ILE A 170 -2.01 13.89 -13.60
CA ILE A 170 -2.34 13.35 -14.94
C ILE A 170 -1.82 14.29 -16.03
N TYR A 171 -1.96 15.60 -15.86
CA TYR A 171 -1.42 16.57 -16.82
C TYR A 171 0.11 16.58 -16.83
N ASP A 172 0.74 16.49 -15.66
CA ASP A 172 2.20 16.34 -15.57
C ASP A 172 2.69 15.08 -16.29
N GLY A 173 1.97 13.96 -16.18
CA GLY A 173 2.26 12.73 -16.91
C GLY A 173 2.21 12.92 -18.44
N ALA A 174 1.20 13.63 -18.95
CA ALA A 174 1.13 13.97 -20.37
C ALA A 174 2.32 14.81 -20.85
N VAL A 175 2.75 15.78 -20.03
CA VAL A 175 3.93 16.61 -20.33
C VAL A 175 5.20 15.76 -20.40
N LYS A 176 5.41 14.85 -19.45
CA LYS A 176 6.59 13.97 -19.45
C LYS A 176 6.58 12.99 -20.62
N LEU A 177 5.43 12.39 -20.93
CA LEU A 177 5.29 11.54 -22.12
C LEU A 177 5.58 12.32 -23.41
N GLN A 178 5.12 13.57 -23.51
CA GLN A 178 5.42 14.41 -24.66
C GLN A 178 6.93 14.69 -24.76
N GLN A 179 7.60 14.94 -23.64
CA GLN A 179 9.06 15.12 -23.62
C GLN A 179 9.80 13.88 -24.12
N LEU A 180 9.35 12.67 -23.77
CA LEU A 180 9.91 11.42 -24.28
C LEU A 180 9.70 11.28 -25.80
N VAL A 181 8.48 11.52 -26.28
CA VAL A 181 8.15 11.49 -27.72
C VAL A 181 8.98 12.51 -28.50
N ASP A 182 9.10 13.74 -27.99
CA ASP A 182 9.87 14.81 -28.62
C ASP A 182 11.37 14.50 -28.62
N ALA A 183 11.90 13.97 -27.50
CA ALA A 183 13.30 13.58 -27.38
C ALA A 183 13.65 12.45 -28.36
N PHE A 184 12.76 11.48 -28.55
CA PHE A 184 12.96 10.39 -29.49
C PHE A 184 12.82 10.85 -30.95
N ASN A 185 11.79 11.64 -31.26
CA ASN A 185 11.60 12.17 -32.62
C ASN A 185 12.73 13.13 -33.06
N ALA A 186 13.47 13.71 -32.11
CA ALA A 186 14.64 14.54 -32.39
C ALA A 186 15.81 13.77 -33.05
N PHE A 187 15.76 12.44 -33.11
CA PHE A 187 16.68 11.65 -33.92
C PHE A 187 16.43 11.76 -35.43
N GLU A 188 15.36 12.44 -35.86
CA GLU A 188 15.01 12.65 -37.27
C GLU A 188 14.83 11.34 -38.06
N LEU A 189 14.43 10.28 -37.35
CA LEU A 189 13.88 9.06 -37.93
C LEU A 189 12.40 9.27 -38.30
N ASP A 190 11.73 8.20 -38.73
CA ASP A 190 10.26 8.23 -38.82
C ASP A 190 9.67 8.46 -37.42
N ASN A 191 8.78 9.45 -37.30
CA ASN A 191 8.14 9.78 -36.04
C ASN A 191 7.51 8.54 -35.37
N VAL A 192 7.48 8.55 -34.04
CA VAL A 192 6.78 7.55 -33.23
C VAL A 192 5.31 7.51 -33.63
N LYS A 193 4.82 6.33 -33.99
CA LYS A 193 3.42 6.09 -34.32
C LYS A 193 2.58 5.79 -33.08
N PRO A 194 1.25 5.91 -33.14
CA PRO A 194 0.37 5.61 -32.01
C PRO A 194 0.57 4.19 -31.43
N ASP A 195 0.78 3.19 -32.29
CA ASP A 195 1.04 1.80 -31.92
C ASP A 195 2.47 1.54 -31.40
N GLU A 196 3.38 2.49 -31.57
CA GLU A 196 4.77 2.41 -31.12
C GLU A 196 4.97 3.10 -29.74
N LEU A 197 3.97 3.80 -29.21
CA LEU A 197 4.09 4.55 -27.94
C LEU A 197 4.47 3.63 -26.76
N VAL A 198 3.86 2.45 -26.65
CA VAL A 198 4.19 1.49 -25.58
C VAL A 198 5.63 1.03 -25.69
N ARG A 199 6.10 0.77 -26.91
CA ARG A 199 7.48 0.37 -27.18
C ARG A 199 8.47 1.46 -26.86
N LEU A 200 8.11 2.71 -27.14
CA LEU A 200 8.94 3.85 -26.76
C LEU A 200 9.08 3.95 -25.24
N VAL A 201 7.99 3.74 -24.50
CA VAL A 201 7.99 3.84 -23.03
C VAL A 201 8.81 2.70 -22.43
N VAL A 202 8.53 1.44 -22.80
CA VAL A 202 9.12 0.27 -22.13
C VAL A 202 10.53 -0.07 -22.64
N GLU A 203 10.79 0.07 -23.94
CA GLU A 203 12.05 -0.33 -24.58
C GLU A 203 12.49 0.67 -25.66
N PRO A 204 12.82 1.92 -25.27
CA PRO A 204 13.15 2.99 -26.21
C PRO A 204 14.35 2.64 -27.11
N GLU A 205 15.38 1.99 -26.58
CA GLU A 205 16.55 1.58 -27.36
C GLU A 205 16.20 0.52 -28.43
N VAL A 206 15.26 -0.38 -28.13
CA VAL A 206 14.84 -1.41 -29.08
C VAL A 206 14.05 -0.78 -30.22
N LEU A 207 13.13 0.14 -29.91
CA LEU A 207 12.41 0.92 -30.93
C LEU A 207 13.38 1.70 -31.82
N PHE A 208 14.42 2.29 -31.22
CA PHE A 208 15.46 3.03 -31.94
C PHE A 208 16.19 2.14 -32.96
N GLU A 209 16.68 0.97 -32.55
CA GLU A 209 17.34 0.02 -33.44
C GLU A 209 16.39 -0.56 -34.52
N GLU A 210 15.10 -0.72 -34.23
CA GLU A 210 14.08 -1.11 -35.20
C GLU A 210 13.89 -0.05 -36.29
N LYS A 211 13.76 1.23 -35.89
CA LYS A 211 13.60 2.35 -36.83
C LYS A 211 14.87 2.61 -37.65
N ILE A 212 16.06 2.47 -37.07
CA ILE A 212 17.33 2.53 -37.82
C ILE A 212 17.33 1.45 -38.91
N ARG A 213 16.98 0.21 -38.56
CA ARG A 213 16.94 -0.91 -39.51
C ARG A 213 15.93 -0.68 -40.63
N ALA A 214 14.74 -0.20 -40.30
CA ALA A 214 13.71 0.13 -41.29
C ALA A 214 14.17 1.24 -42.25
N ARG A 215 14.77 2.32 -41.73
CA ARG A 215 15.28 3.41 -42.55
C ARG A 215 16.46 2.99 -43.44
N ALA A 216 17.40 2.23 -42.90
CA ALA A 216 18.54 1.71 -43.65
C ALA A 216 18.12 0.89 -44.88
N GLN A 217 17.06 0.08 -44.78
CA GLN A 217 16.54 -0.67 -45.93
C GLN A 217 16.14 0.22 -47.12
N THR A 218 15.81 1.49 -46.88
CA THR A 218 15.43 2.45 -47.93
C THR A 218 16.62 3.24 -48.51
N LEU A 219 17.80 3.20 -47.87
CA LEU A 219 18.97 4.03 -48.20
C LEU A 219 20.00 3.34 -49.11
N GLY A 220 19.89 2.03 -49.33
CA GLY A 220 20.75 1.30 -50.27
C GLY A 220 22.24 1.43 -49.91
N ALA A 221 23.04 2.06 -50.77
CA ALA A 221 24.48 2.19 -50.58
C ALA A 221 24.90 3.09 -49.39
N GLU A 222 24.01 3.95 -48.90
CA GLU A 222 24.30 4.86 -47.76
C GLU A 222 23.98 4.24 -46.39
N SER A 223 23.48 2.99 -46.38
CA SER A 223 22.97 2.31 -45.18
C SER A 223 24.03 2.16 -44.08
N GLU A 224 25.24 1.71 -44.42
CA GLU A 224 26.30 1.46 -43.42
C GLU A 224 26.76 2.75 -42.74
N SER A 225 26.96 3.82 -43.51
CA SER A 225 27.33 5.14 -42.97
C SER A 225 26.23 5.74 -42.11
N PHE A 226 24.96 5.56 -42.50
CA PHE A 226 23.80 6.00 -41.72
C PHE A 226 23.71 5.26 -40.39
N ILE A 227 23.79 3.92 -40.39
CA ILE A 227 23.73 3.11 -39.15
C ILE A 227 24.86 3.51 -38.20
N ALA A 228 26.08 3.68 -38.72
CA ALA A 228 27.23 4.10 -37.91
C ALA A 228 27.02 5.48 -37.28
N SER A 229 26.47 6.44 -38.04
CA SER A 229 26.10 7.77 -37.53
C SER A 229 25.06 7.68 -36.42
N MET A 230 23.97 6.94 -36.64
CA MET A 230 22.88 6.84 -35.66
C MET A 230 23.35 6.19 -34.35
N ARG A 231 24.16 5.12 -34.43
CA ARG A 231 24.72 4.46 -33.24
C ARG A 231 25.71 5.31 -32.44
N SER A 232 26.24 6.37 -33.04
CA SER A 232 27.09 7.35 -32.35
C SER A 232 26.30 8.50 -31.72
N THR A 233 24.98 8.53 -31.91
CA THR A 233 24.11 9.60 -31.43
C THR A 233 23.87 9.45 -29.92
N ASP A 234 23.81 10.58 -29.23
CA ASP A 234 23.60 10.63 -27.78
C ASP A 234 22.16 10.25 -27.40
N PHE A 235 22.01 9.14 -26.68
CA PHE A 235 20.71 8.65 -26.20
C PHE A 235 20.31 9.23 -24.83
N THR A 236 21.19 10.02 -24.18
CA THR A 236 21.01 10.51 -22.80
C THR A 236 19.69 11.24 -22.59
N ARG A 237 19.23 12.04 -23.56
CA ARG A 237 17.96 12.77 -23.43
C ARG A 237 16.74 11.84 -23.37
N VAL A 238 16.77 10.76 -24.16
CA VAL A 238 15.68 9.77 -24.16
C VAL A 238 15.69 9.00 -22.84
N SER A 239 16.86 8.53 -22.39
CA SER A 239 16.98 7.86 -21.08
C SER A 239 16.51 8.75 -19.93
N GLN A 240 16.87 10.04 -19.92
CA GLN A 240 16.42 10.98 -18.88
C GLN A 240 14.91 11.21 -18.92
N ALA A 241 14.32 11.35 -20.12
CA ALA A 241 12.89 11.55 -20.27
C ALA A 241 12.09 10.30 -19.87
N GLU A 242 12.57 9.10 -20.24
CA GLU A 242 12.00 7.82 -19.83
C GLU A 242 12.06 7.67 -18.30
N SER A 243 13.24 7.88 -17.69
CA SER A 243 13.40 7.73 -16.24
C SER A 243 12.55 8.73 -15.44
N ALA A 244 12.24 9.90 -16.02
CA ALA A 244 11.32 10.86 -15.42
C ALA A 244 9.86 10.36 -15.36
N LEU A 245 9.45 9.46 -16.27
CA LEU A 245 8.12 8.85 -16.23
C LEU A 245 7.89 8.03 -14.97
N MET A 246 8.95 7.42 -14.43
CA MET A 246 8.91 6.55 -13.26
C MET A 246 8.55 7.27 -11.96
N GLN A 247 8.62 8.60 -11.97
CA GLN A 247 8.28 9.45 -10.83
C GLN A 247 6.80 9.82 -10.77
N ASN A 248 6.02 9.52 -11.81
CA ASN A 248 4.62 9.89 -11.89
C ASN A 248 3.74 8.62 -11.91
N PRO A 249 2.73 8.51 -11.02
CA PRO A 249 1.91 7.29 -10.89
C PRO A 249 1.08 6.96 -12.13
N TYR A 250 0.85 7.93 -13.02
CA TYR A 250 0.11 7.73 -14.25
C TYR A 250 1.00 7.34 -15.42
N THR A 251 2.32 7.44 -15.28
CA THR A 251 3.29 7.08 -16.33
C THR A 251 4.34 6.05 -15.90
N VAL A 252 4.35 5.66 -14.62
CA VAL A 252 5.16 4.55 -14.13
C VAL A 252 4.79 3.29 -14.92
N HIS A 253 5.82 2.54 -15.32
CA HIS A 253 5.66 1.39 -16.19
C HIS A 253 6.66 0.31 -15.82
N GLN A 254 6.38 -0.90 -16.28
CA GLN A 254 7.26 -2.06 -16.17
C GLN A 254 7.36 -2.73 -17.54
N VAL A 255 7.70 -4.02 -17.58
CA VAL A 255 7.72 -4.79 -18.82
C VAL A 255 6.35 -4.84 -19.49
N PHE A 256 6.37 -5.04 -20.81
CA PHE A 256 5.21 -4.96 -21.70
C PHE A 256 3.93 -5.64 -21.22
N SER A 257 4.04 -6.82 -20.61
CA SER A 257 2.90 -7.62 -20.16
C SER A 257 2.04 -6.94 -19.09
N PHE A 258 2.49 -5.82 -18.53
CA PHE A 258 1.79 -5.09 -17.45
C PHE A 258 1.20 -3.75 -17.90
N MET A 259 1.40 -3.36 -19.16
CA MET A 259 0.90 -2.08 -19.66
C MET A 259 -0.61 -2.07 -19.88
N ASP A 260 -1.26 -3.24 -19.99
CA ASP A 260 -2.70 -3.34 -20.24
C ASP A 260 -3.53 -2.83 -19.05
N VAL A 261 -3.06 -3.08 -17.82
CA VAL A 261 -3.76 -2.66 -16.60
C VAL A 261 -3.33 -1.27 -16.11
N ALA A 262 -2.16 -0.80 -16.56
CA ALA A 262 -1.55 0.46 -16.11
C ALA A 262 -2.41 1.67 -16.50
N PRO A 263 -2.52 2.70 -15.62
CA PRO A 263 -3.23 3.93 -15.95
C PRO A 263 -2.71 4.60 -17.22
N LEU A 264 -1.43 4.44 -17.57
CA LEU A 264 -0.79 5.06 -18.72
C LEU A 264 -1.57 4.80 -20.01
N MET A 265 -1.86 3.53 -20.33
CA MET A 265 -2.48 3.14 -21.60
C MET A 265 -3.96 3.51 -21.69
N LYS A 266 -4.61 3.66 -20.54
CA LYS A 266 -6.01 4.08 -20.44
C LYS A 266 -6.16 5.59 -20.50
N THR A 267 -5.15 6.33 -20.03
CA THR A 267 -5.22 7.78 -19.83
C THR A 267 -4.60 8.56 -20.99
N TYR A 268 -3.61 7.99 -21.69
CA TYR A 268 -2.86 8.72 -22.72
C TYR A 268 -2.88 8.01 -24.06
N SER A 269 -2.96 8.79 -25.13
CA SER A 269 -2.77 8.33 -26.50
C SER A 269 -1.89 9.30 -27.27
N LEU A 270 -1.22 8.82 -28.33
CA LEU A 270 -0.45 9.66 -29.24
C LEU A 270 -1.28 9.91 -30.51
N VAL A 271 -1.59 11.18 -30.78
CA VAL A 271 -2.34 11.62 -31.98
C VAL A 271 -1.56 12.76 -32.63
N ASP A 272 -1.20 12.61 -33.91
CA ASP A 272 -0.47 13.64 -34.68
C ASP A 272 0.79 14.18 -33.97
N ASN A 273 1.59 13.28 -33.38
CA ASN A 273 2.79 13.58 -32.57
C ASN A 273 2.52 14.31 -31.25
N LYS A 274 1.26 14.36 -30.80
CA LYS A 274 0.86 14.96 -29.53
C LYS A 274 0.25 13.94 -28.58
N ILE A 275 0.69 13.97 -27.33
CA ILE A 275 0.04 13.23 -26.26
C ILE A 275 -1.30 13.89 -25.96
N VAL A 276 -2.37 13.09 -26.06
CA VAL A 276 -3.74 13.48 -25.77
C VAL A 276 -4.20 12.69 -24.56
N ILE A 277 -4.89 13.38 -23.64
CA ILE A 277 -5.50 12.78 -22.46
C ILE A 277 -6.90 12.29 -22.81
N ASP A 278 -7.19 11.03 -22.50
CA ASP A 278 -8.56 10.54 -22.48
C ASP A 278 -9.26 11.12 -21.26
N HIS A 279 -10.20 12.05 -21.50
CA HIS A 279 -10.88 12.77 -20.43
C HIS A 279 -11.76 11.86 -19.56
N VAL A 280 -12.36 10.80 -20.12
CA VAL A 280 -13.21 9.89 -19.36
C VAL A 280 -12.36 9.05 -18.41
N ALA A 281 -11.25 8.51 -18.90
CA ALA A 281 -10.30 7.79 -18.05
C ALA A 281 -9.68 8.71 -17.00
N ALA A 282 -9.32 9.93 -17.36
CA ALA A 282 -8.75 10.90 -16.44
C ALA A 282 -9.72 11.30 -15.31
N GLU A 283 -11.00 11.51 -15.63
CA GLU A 283 -12.05 11.74 -14.63
C GLU A 283 -12.23 10.53 -13.71
N TYR A 284 -12.28 9.31 -14.26
CA TYR A 284 -12.39 8.08 -13.50
C TYR A 284 -11.24 7.92 -12.47
N TYR A 285 -9.99 8.10 -12.89
CA TYR A 285 -8.85 8.00 -11.98
C TYR A 285 -8.80 9.15 -10.95
N SER A 286 -9.23 10.34 -11.34
CA SER A 286 -9.32 11.49 -10.43
C SER A 286 -10.35 11.26 -9.32
N GLU A 287 -11.50 10.64 -9.64
CA GLU A 287 -12.50 10.26 -8.63
C GLU A 287 -11.97 9.21 -7.66
N ARG A 288 -11.11 8.29 -8.10
CA ARG A 288 -10.48 7.30 -7.20
C ARG A 288 -9.52 7.92 -6.20
N GLU A 289 -8.98 9.11 -6.45
CA GLU A 289 -8.19 9.84 -5.47
C GLU A 289 -9.05 10.74 -4.57
N ARG A 290 -10.36 10.86 -4.82
CA ARG A 290 -11.19 11.85 -4.13
C ARG A 290 -11.40 11.49 -2.66
N LEU A 291 -11.45 12.55 -1.85
CA LEU A 291 -12.00 12.52 -0.49
C LEU A 291 -13.29 13.34 -0.46
N TYR A 292 -14.31 12.74 0.14
CA TYR A 292 -15.63 13.29 0.32
C TYR A 292 -15.78 13.96 1.69
N SER A 293 -16.77 14.84 1.78
CA SER A 293 -17.13 15.46 3.04
C SER A 293 -17.57 14.41 4.06
N THR A 294 -17.32 14.70 5.32
CA THR A 294 -17.59 13.76 6.40
C THR A 294 -19.07 13.59 6.72
N ASP A 295 -19.44 12.36 7.05
CA ASP A 295 -20.75 12.01 7.56
C ASP A 295 -20.62 10.85 8.56
N PHE A 296 -20.36 11.18 9.83
CA PHE A 296 -20.25 10.19 10.90
C PHE A 296 -20.49 10.82 12.27
N ASP A 297 -20.75 9.96 13.26
CA ASP A 297 -20.70 10.31 14.67
C ASP A 297 -19.39 9.77 15.25
N ILE A 298 -18.73 10.55 16.12
CA ILE A 298 -17.52 10.16 16.85
C ILE A 298 -17.72 10.38 18.34
N ASP A 299 -17.18 9.49 19.18
CA ASP A 299 -17.21 9.62 20.64
C ASP A 299 -15.94 9.06 21.28
N ASN A 300 -15.68 9.44 22.53
CA ASN A 300 -14.61 8.94 23.38
C ASN A 300 -13.23 8.90 22.70
N LEU A 301 -12.89 9.96 21.95
CA LEU A 301 -11.54 10.12 21.41
C LEU A 301 -10.56 10.24 22.56
N ALA A 302 -9.62 9.30 22.67
CA ALA A 302 -8.62 9.23 23.72
C ALA A 302 -7.21 9.13 23.12
N ILE A 303 -6.28 9.84 23.75
CA ILE A 303 -4.89 9.93 23.34
C ILE A 303 -3.96 9.69 24.53
N TRP A 304 -2.92 8.91 24.29
CA TRP A 304 -1.87 8.58 25.27
C TRP A 304 -0.48 8.85 24.70
N GLU A 305 0.46 9.23 25.57
CA GLU A 305 1.90 9.32 25.28
C GLU A 305 2.61 7.99 25.61
N ARG A 306 1.91 6.87 25.36
CA ARG A 306 2.40 5.49 25.51
C ARG A 306 1.68 4.57 24.53
N ALA A 307 2.25 3.42 24.23
CA ALA A 307 1.53 2.32 23.62
C ALA A 307 0.56 1.71 24.65
N VAL A 308 -0.74 1.69 24.35
CA VAL A 308 -1.75 1.02 25.16
C VAL A 308 -1.76 -0.48 24.83
N SER A 309 -1.84 -1.34 25.84
CA SER A 309 -1.78 -2.78 25.59
C SER A 309 -3.03 -3.31 24.89
N ALA A 310 -2.89 -4.41 24.14
CA ALA A 310 -4.01 -5.10 23.51
C ALA A 310 -5.09 -5.53 24.53
N GLU A 311 -4.71 -5.87 25.76
CA GLU A 311 -5.64 -6.22 26.84
C GLU A 311 -6.46 -5.00 27.30
N GLU A 312 -5.82 -3.84 27.49
CA GLU A 312 -6.51 -2.60 27.84
C GLU A 312 -7.50 -2.17 26.74
N ILE A 313 -7.08 -2.26 25.47
CA ILE A 313 -7.93 -1.94 24.31
C ILE A 313 -9.13 -2.89 24.26
N ARG A 314 -8.91 -4.19 24.36
CA ARG A 314 -10.00 -5.19 24.37
C ARG A 314 -10.96 -4.96 25.53
N LYS A 315 -10.44 -4.70 26.74
CA LYS A 315 -11.28 -4.38 27.92
C LYS A 315 -12.14 -3.15 27.68
N SER A 316 -11.61 -2.12 27.01
CA SER A 316 -12.38 -0.91 26.71
C SER A 316 -13.57 -1.17 25.77
N TYR A 317 -13.41 -2.06 24.78
CA TYR A 317 -14.52 -2.48 23.92
C TYR A 317 -15.51 -3.38 24.67
N ALA A 318 -14.99 -4.31 25.48
CA ALA A 318 -15.75 -5.28 26.26
C ALA A 318 -16.73 -4.66 27.28
N VAL A 319 -16.59 -3.38 27.61
CA VAL A 319 -17.55 -2.64 28.43
C VAL A 319 -18.90 -2.48 27.71
N HIS A 320 -18.90 -2.43 26.37
CA HIS A 320 -20.07 -2.13 25.56
C HIS A 320 -20.53 -3.31 24.67
N PHE A 321 -19.57 -4.08 24.14
CA PHE A 321 -19.84 -5.13 23.16
C PHE A 321 -18.91 -6.33 23.40
N GLU A 322 -19.28 -7.51 22.90
CA GLU A 322 -18.44 -8.70 22.99
C GLU A 322 -17.37 -8.69 21.88
N PRO A 323 -16.05 -8.66 22.22
CA PRO A 323 -15.00 -8.69 21.22
C PRO A 323 -14.98 -10.03 20.47
N ILE A 324 -14.86 -10.01 19.14
CA ILE A 324 -14.73 -11.21 18.31
C ILE A 324 -13.27 -11.66 18.32
N ILE A 325 -12.90 -12.49 19.29
CA ILE A 325 -11.57 -13.09 19.42
C ILE A 325 -11.58 -14.54 18.93
N ALA A 326 -10.46 -14.98 18.35
CA ALA A 326 -10.26 -16.39 18.06
C ALA A 326 -10.10 -17.14 19.39
N ASP A 327 -10.95 -18.14 19.64
CA ASP A 327 -10.75 -19.08 20.73
C ASP A 327 -9.56 -19.97 20.39
N LEU A 328 -8.59 -20.02 21.30
CA LEU A 328 -7.45 -20.90 21.18
C LEU A 328 -7.76 -22.19 21.92
N GLU A 329 -7.62 -23.32 21.22
CA GLU A 329 -7.60 -24.62 21.87
C GLU A 329 -6.42 -24.69 22.86
N PRO A 330 -6.50 -25.50 23.93
CA PRO A 330 -5.40 -25.65 24.89
C PRO A 330 -4.08 -26.07 24.23
N SER A 331 -4.17 -26.95 23.24
CA SER A 331 -3.07 -27.43 22.41
C SER A 331 -3.59 -27.98 21.09
N ILE A 332 -2.78 -27.92 20.04
CA ILE A 332 -3.07 -28.52 18.74
C ILE A 332 -1.90 -29.38 18.26
N ASP A 333 -2.22 -30.41 17.47
CA ASP A 333 -1.23 -31.38 16.97
C ASP A 333 -0.71 -31.03 15.56
N SER A 334 -1.42 -30.19 14.82
CA SER A 334 -1.08 -29.82 13.44
C SER A 334 -1.65 -28.47 13.06
N ILE A 335 -0.95 -27.79 12.15
CA ILE A 335 -1.47 -26.64 11.39
C ILE A 335 -1.15 -26.80 9.92
N THR A 336 -1.90 -26.12 9.07
CA THR A 336 -1.61 -26.01 7.63
C THR A 336 -0.92 -24.69 7.35
N THR A 337 0.27 -24.73 6.74
CA THR A 337 1.01 -23.53 6.34
C THR A 337 1.04 -23.37 4.82
N GLY A 338 0.95 -22.13 4.36
CA GLY A 338 1.03 -21.77 2.94
C GLY A 338 2.20 -20.83 2.68
N ILE A 339 2.81 -20.97 1.51
CA ILE A 339 3.83 -20.05 0.98
C ILE A 339 3.37 -19.64 -0.41
N TRP A 340 3.27 -18.34 -0.67
CA TRP A 340 2.84 -17.87 -1.98
C TRP A 340 3.46 -16.51 -2.35
N ASN A 341 4.26 -16.51 -3.41
CA ASN A 341 4.55 -15.31 -4.18
C ASN A 341 3.34 -15.03 -5.10
N ILE A 342 2.56 -13.99 -4.80
CA ILE A 342 1.33 -13.68 -5.54
C ILE A 342 1.56 -12.80 -6.76
N PHE A 343 2.82 -12.43 -7.02
CA PHE A 343 3.29 -11.65 -8.16
C PHE A 343 2.59 -10.30 -8.34
N HIS A 344 3.32 -9.21 -8.10
CA HIS A 344 2.81 -7.86 -8.28
C HIS A 344 1.46 -7.55 -7.59
N GLY A 345 1.31 -8.00 -6.34
CA GLY A 345 0.11 -7.78 -5.52
C GLY A 345 -1.10 -8.59 -5.98
N GLY A 346 -0.94 -9.51 -6.94
CA GLY A 346 -2.04 -10.27 -7.51
C GLY A 346 -3.04 -9.39 -8.27
N LEU A 347 -2.61 -8.26 -8.84
CA LEU A 347 -3.49 -7.24 -9.45
C LEU A 347 -3.80 -7.49 -10.95
N HIS A 348 -3.62 -8.72 -11.44
CA HIS A 348 -3.72 -9.03 -12.87
C HIS A 348 -5.15 -8.96 -13.43
N PHE A 349 -6.16 -9.20 -12.59
CA PHE A 349 -7.57 -9.12 -12.99
C PHE A 349 -8.29 -8.10 -12.10
N SER A 350 -8.85 -7.09 -12.76
CA SER A 350 -9.64 -6.02 -12.14
C SER A 350 -11.13 -6.17 -12.44
N VAL A 351 -11.98 -5.64 -11.54
CA VAL A 351 -13.44 -5.63 -11.72
C VAL A 351 -13.84 -4.91 -13.01
N ASP A 352 -13.20 -3.78 -13.32
CA ASP A 352 -13.58 -2.94 -14.46
C ASP A 352 -13.31 -3.60 -15.82
N GLU A 353 -12.23 -4.36 -15.93
CA GLU A 353 -11.85 -5.01 -17.20
C GLU A 353 -12.38 -6.43 -17.31
N HIS A 354 -12.38 -7.16 -16.20
CA HIS A 354 -12.61 -8.61 -16.19
C HIS A 354 -13.89 -9.01 -15.45
N GLY A 355 -14.53 -8.09 -14.73
CA GLY A 355 -15.73 -8.36 -13.94
C GLY A 355 -15.47 -9.00 -12.58
N TRP A 356 -14.21 -9.17 -12.17
CA TRP A 356 -13.84 -9.72 -10.86
C TRP A 356 -12.45 -9.24 -10.41
N ASP A 357 -12.20 -9.24 -9.10
CA ASP A 357 -10.93 -8.84 -8.49
C ASP A 357 -10.06 -10.07 -8.19
N ALA A 358 -8.86 -10.13 -8.75
CA ALA A 358 -7.91 -11.21 -8.53
C ALA A 358 -7.53 -11.41 -7.05
N ARG A 359 -7.49 -10.34 -6.25
CA ARG A 359 -7.22 -10.40 -4.81
C ARG A 359 -8.29 -11.21 -4.07
N LEU A 360 -9.55 -11.08 -4.47
CA LEU A 360 -10.66 -11.89 -3.93
C LEU A 360 -10.51 -13.37 -4.32
N GLY A 361 -10.10 -13.65 -5.56
CA GLY A 361 -9.84 -15.02 -5.99
C GLY A 361 -8.69 -15.68 -5.20
N ILE A 362 -7.65 -14.92 -4.88
CA ILE A 362 -6.56 -15.37 -4.00
C ILE A 362 -7.12 -15.73 -2.62
N ALA A 363 -7.89 -14.84 -1.98
CA ALA A 363 -8.50 -15.11 -0.68
C ALA A 363 -9.38 -16.38 -0.71
N GLN A 364 -10.21 -16.56 -1.75
CA GLN A 364 -11.06 -17.75 -1.91
C GLN A 364 -10.26 -19.04 -2.07
N ILE A 365 -9.14 -19.01 -2.78
CA ILE A 365 -8.24 -20.18 -2.88
C ILE A 365 -7.68 -20.51 -1.50
N LEU A 366 -7.19 -19.51 -0.76
CA LEU A 366 -6.59 -19.70 0.56
C LEU A 366 -7.59 -20.25 1.59
N GLU A 367 -8.83 -19.73 1.57
CA GLU A 367 -9.92 -20.23 2.42
C GLU A 367 -10.27 -21.68 2.07
N ARG A 368 -10.40 -22.01 0.77
CA ARG A 368 -10.69 -23.37 0.30
C ARG A 368 -9.64 -24.39 0.73
N GLU A 369 -8.37 -24.03 0.69
CA GLU A 369 -7.27 -24.90 1.10
C GLU A 369 -7.11 -25.00 2.64
N GLY A 370 -7.86 -24.19 3.40
CA GLY A 370 -7.85 -24.24 4.87
C GLY A 370 -6.49 -23.89 5.47
N ILE A 371 -5.80 -22.89 4.89
CA ILE A 371 -4.46 -22.49 5.33
C ILE A 371 -4.56 -21.70 6.64
N ASP A 372 -3.88 -22.13 7.70
CA ASP A 372 -3.91 -21.43 8.99
C ASP A 372 -2.93 -20.25 9.07
N VAL A 373 -1.77 -20.39 8.42
CA VAL A 373 -0.69 -19.39 8.45
C VAL A 373 -0.03 -19.29 7.08
N LEU A 374 0.20 -18.07 6.62
CA LEU A 374 0.68 -17.74 5.27
C LEU A 374 1.96 -16.92 5.31
N MET A 375 2.94 -17.32 4.51
CA MET A 375 4.14 -16.54 4.20
C MET A 375 4.01 -16.02 2.77
N MET A 376 3.75 -14.72 2.61
CA MET A 376 3.42 -14.13 1.31
C MET A 376 4.53 -13.22 0.80
N GLN A 377 4.81 -13.28 -0.50
CA GLN A 377 5.80 -12.46 -1.22
C GLN A 377 5.13 -11.69 -2.36
N GLU A 378 5.74 -10.59 -2.78
CA GLU A 378 5.22 -9.68 -3.81
C GLU A 378 3.80 -9.20 -3.51
N THR A 379 3.52 -8.90 -2.24
CA THR A 379 2.18 -8.47 -1.84
C THR A 379 1.88 -7.02 -2.18
N TYR A 380 2.89 -6.15 -2.23
CA TYR A 380 2.78 -4.75 -2.68
C TYR A 380 1.49 -4.04 -2.22
N SER A 381 1.29 -4.00 -0.90
CA SER A 381 0.10 -3.40 -0.25
C SER A 381 -1.27 -3.95 -0.68
N ALA A 382 -1.32 -5.16 -1.23
CA ALA A 382 -2.53 -5.97 -1.38
C ALA A 382 -2.64 -7.06 -0.29
N GLY A 383 -1.59 -7.29 0.48
CA GLY A 383 -1.56 -8.35 1.48
C GLY A 383 -2.49 -8.09 2.68
N ASP A 384 -2.59 -6.84 3.10
CA ASP A 384 -3.54 -6.35 4.11
C ASP A 384 -5.00 -6.48 3.66
N PHE A 385 -5.28 -6.21 2.38
CA PHE A 385 -6.58 -6.47 1.76
C PHE A 385 -6.93 -7.97 1.87
N ILE A 386 -6.05 -8.85 1.36
CA ILE A 386 -6.29 -10.30 1.35
C ILE A 386 -6.42 -10.86 2.77
N ALA A 387 -5.56 -10.43 3.70
CA ALA A 387 -5.63 -10.87 5.09
C ALA A 387 -6.95 -10.45 5.76
N ALA A 388 -7.46 -9.27 5.43
CA ALA A 388 -8.73 -8.81 5.99
C ALA A 388 -9.94 -9.57 5.43
N GLU A 389 -9.92 -9.95 4.15
CA GLU A 389 -10.94 -10.85 3.56
C GLU A 389 -10.97 -12.20 4.26
N LEU A 390 -9.81 -12.74 4.60
CA LEU A 390 -9.69 -13.98 5.37
C LEU A 390 -10.06 -13.81 6.85
N GLY A 391 -10.14 -12.57 7.35
CA GLY A 391 -10.28 -12.27 8.77
C GLY A 391 -9.02 -12.56 9.59
N TYR A 392 -7.86 -12.62 8.94
CA TYR A 392 -6.58 -13.00 9.54
C TYR A 392 -5.87 -11.79 10.15
N TYR A 393 -4.98 -12.07 11.11
CA TYR A 393 -3.97 -11.12 11.55
C TYR A 393 -2.96 -10.92 10.42
N PHE A 394 -2.61 -9.66 10.17
CA PHE A 394 -1.64 -9.27 9.15
C PHE A 394 -0.39 -8.68 9.82
N ALA A 395 0.80 -9.06 9.35
CA ALA A 395 2.03 -8.41 9.72
C ALA A 395 2.95 -8.20 8.52
N THR A 396 3.55 -7.01 8.45
CA THR A 396 4.47 -6.60 7.40
C THR A 396 5.51 -5.62 7.94
N THR A 397 6.48 -5.30 7.10
CA THR A 397 7.46 -4.25 7.33
C THR A 397 7.22 -3.04 6.44
N VAL A 398 8.13 -2.07 6.57
CA VAL A 398 8.16 -0.81 5.85
C VAL A 398 8.15 -1.01 4.33
N ASP A 399 7.41 -0.15 3.65
CA ASP A 399 7.31 -0.08 2.19
C ASP A 399 8.53 0.65 1.62
N LEU A 400 9.26 0.06 0.67
CA LEU A 400 10.32 0.78 -0.07
C LEU A 400 9.77 1.78 -1.08
N ASP A 401 8.47 1.73 -1.32
CA ASP A 401 7.70 2.43 -2.35
C ASP A 401 8.32 2.27 -3.74
N TYR A 402 8.95 1.11 -3.96
CA TYR A 402 9.57 0.75 -5.23
C TYR A 402 8.51 0.80 -6.33
N LEU A 403 8.69 1.70 -7.29
CA LEU A 403 7.75 1.94 -8.38
C LEU A 403 6.31 2.18 -7.90
N ASN A 404 6.16 2.79 -6.72
CA ASN A 404 4.88 3.09 -6.09
C ASN A 404 4.08 1.86 -5.58
N GLN A 405 4.73 0.72 -5.35
CA GLN A 405 4.00 -0.55 -5.21
C GLN A 405 3.58 -0.94 -3.80
N GLY A 406 4.25 -0.54 -2.71
CA GLY A 406 3.86 -1.02 -1.38
C GLY A 406 4.83 -2.02 -0.73
N SER A 407 4.50 -2.42 0.49
CA SER A 407 5.25 -3.45 1.23
C SER A 407 5.19 -4.80 0.53
N ASN A 408 6.35 -5.40 0.30
CA ASN A 408 6.52 -6.63 -0.48
C ASN A 408 6.26 -7.93 0.29
N ILE A 409 6.74 -8.01 1.53
CA ILE A 409 6.83 -9.25 2.31
C ILE A 409 5.89 -9.21 3.50
N SER A 410 5.11 -10.27 3.72
CA SER A 410 4.14 -10.30 4.82
C SER A 410 3.88 -11.71 5.36
N VAL A 411 3.29 -11.76 6.56
CA VAL A 411 2.76 -12.97 7.19
C VAL A 411 1.30 -12.77 7.56
N PHE A 412 0.44 -13.73 7.19
CA PHE A 412 -0.95 -13.76 7.63
C PHE A 412 -1.15 -14.92 8.58
N SER A 413 -1.97 -14.75 9.60
CA SER A 413 -2.19 -15.78 10.60
C SER A 413 -3.63 -15.77 11.07
N ARG A 414 -4.26 -16.94 11.14
CA ARG A 414 -5.53 -17.13 11.85
C ARG A 414 -5.37 -16.89 13.37
N TYR A 415 -4.15 -17.08 13.86
CA TYR A 415 -3.78 -17.00 15.27
C TYR A 415 -3.18 -15.64 15.65
N PRO A 416 -3.37 -15.18 16.90
CA PRO A 416 -2.82 -13.90 17.36
C PRO A 416 -1.30 -13.80 17.21
N ILE A 417 -0.84 -12.67 16.66
CA ILE A 417 0.57 -12.34 16.55
C ILE A 417 1.06 -11.66 17.84
N ARG A 418 2.01 -12.30 18.52
CA ARG A 418 2.60 -11.80 19.77
C ARG A 418 3.74 -10.84 19.49
N GLU A 419 4.59 -11.18 18.54
CA GLU A 419 5.84 -10.49 18.27
C GLU A 419 6.07 -10.40 16.75
N LEU A 420 6.55 -9.26 16.28
CA LEU A 420 6.99 -9.01 14.91
C LEU A 420 8.46 -8.58 14.95
N LEU A 421 9.27 -9.17 14.08
CA LEU A 421 10.68 -8.87 13.96
C LEU A 421 11.07 -8.75 12.48
N VAL A 422 11.92 -7.78 12.23
CA VAL A 422 12.42 -7.44 10.90
C VAL A 422 13.92 -7.18 10.99
N PRO A 423 14.75 -7.76 10.12
CA PRO A 423 16.15 -7.40 10.00
C PRO A 423 16.29 -6.05 9.27
N ASP A 424 16.96 -5.07 9.88
CA ASP A 424 17.07 -3.71 9.32
C ASP A 424 17.66 -3.67 7.90
N ASP A 425 18.70 -4.48 7.65
CA ASP A 425 19.40 -4.56 6.35
C ASP A 425 18.68 -5.46 5.32
N ALA A 426 17.55 -6.07 5.69
CA ALA A 426 16.82 -7.00 4.83
C ALA A 426 15.30 -6.89 5.01
N SER A 427 14.80 -5.71 5.39
CA SER A 427 13.39 -5.47 5.67
C SER A 427 12.49 -5.83 4.49
N PHE A 428 12.90 -5.49 3.27
CA PHE A 428 12.17 -5.83 2.05
C PHE A 428 12.08 -7.35 1.74
N HIS A 429 12.96 -8.15 2.36
CA HIS A 429 13.18 -9.56 2.06
C HIS A 429 12.66 -10.50 3.15
N ASN A 430 12.44 -10.01 4.37
CA ASN A 430 12.15 -10.88 5.50
C ASN A 430 11.24 -10.22 6.55
N VAL A 431 10.25 -10.99 6.99
CA VAL A 431 9.42 -10.70 8.17
C VAL A 431 9.29 -11.98 8.98
N ALA A 432 9.52 -11.88 10.28
CA ALA A 432 9.31 -12.98 11.23
C ALA A 432 8.28 -12.60 12.27
N VAL A 433 7.33 -13.49 12.52
CA VAL A 433 6.34 -13.32 13.58
C VAL A 433 6.34 -14.51 14.52
N ARG A 434 6.12 -14.24 15.81
CA ARG A 434 5.78 -15.28 16.78
C ARG A 434 4.28 -15.28 16.98
N ILE A 435 3.64 -16.42 16.69
CA ILE A 435 2.19 -16.58 16.78
C ILE A 435 1.82 -17.58 17.85
N ALA A 436 0.67 -17.35 18.48
CA ALA A 436 0.10 -18.21 19.51
C ALA A 436 -0.88 -19.21 18.89
N ILE A 437 -0.40 -20.37 18.45
CA ILE A 437 -1.25 -21.36 17.76
C ILE A 437 -2.22 -22.09 18.70
N SER A 438 -1.96 -22.03 20.01
CA SER A 438 -2.83 -22.56 21.06
C SER A 438 -2.60 -21.77 22.35
N GLU A 439 -3.31 -22.10 23.43
CA GLU A 439 -3.05 -21.48 24.75
C GLU A 439 -1.62 -21.74 25.24
N THR A 440 -1.01 -22.87 24.83
CA THR A 440 0.26 -23.36 25.37
C THR A 440 1.41 -23.40 24.35
N GLN A 441 1.14 -23.21 23.06
CA GLN A 441 2.14 -23.36 22.00
C GLN A 441 2.30 -22.06 21.19
N ASP A 442 3.57 -21.69 21.02
CA ASP A 442 4.01 -20.66 20.09
C ASP A 442 4.80 -21.28 18.96
N VAL A 443 4.78 -20.63 17.80
CA VAL A 443 5.69 -20.93 16.67
C VAL A 443 6.21 -19.63 16.08
N TRP A 444 7.42 -19.69 15.53
CA TRP A 444 7.96 -18.66 14.66
C TRP A 444 7.55 -18.95 13.22
N VAL A 445 7.02 -17.95 12.53
CA VAL A 445 6.72 -18.00 11.09
C VAL A 445 7.52 -16.91 10.42
N ILE A 446 8.37 -17.29 9.48
CA ILE A 446 9.36 -16.43 8.86
C ILE A 446 9.14 -16.48 7.35
N SER A 447 8.63 -15.38 6.80
CA SER A 447 8.38 -15.18 5.37
C SER A 447 9.62 -14.59 4.71
N ASN A 448 9.99 -15.12 3.55
CA ASN A 448 11.25 -14.80 2.87
C ASN A 448 11.06 -14.55 1.38
N TRP A 449 11.84 -13.60 0.85
CA TRP A 449 11.97 -13.37 -0.58
C TRP A 449 13.40 -12.95 -0.91
N TYR A 450 14.19 -13.80 -1.56
CA TYR A 450 15.63 -13.56 -1.71
C TYR A 450 16.09 -13.45 -3.16
N GLY A 451 17.05 -12.57 -3.42
CA GLY A 451 18.21 -12.93 -4.25
C GLY A 451 19.33 -13.44 -3.32
N MET A 452 20.24 -14.28 -3.81
CA MET A 452 21.25 -14.98 -2.97
C MET A 452 22.10 -14.07 -2.06
N GLU A 453 22.15 -12.76 -2.32
CA GLU A 453 22.93 -11.79 -1.55
C GLU A 453 22.32 -11.41 -0.18
N ALA A 454 21.00 -11.51 -0.01
CA ALA A 454 20.33 -11.12 1.25
C ALA A 454 20.31 -12.24 2.32
N PHE A 455 20.53 -13.49 1.92
CA PHE A 455 20.41 -14.65 2.81
C PHE A 455 21.32 -14.62 4.05
N PRO A 456 22.62 -14.24 3.96
CA PRO A 456 23.50 -14.22 5.14
C PRO A 456 22.99 -13.33 6.27
N ALA A 457 22.55 -12.10 5.95
CA ALA A 457 22.02 -11.15 6.95
C ALA A 457 20.77 -11.71 7.66
N VAL A 458 19.86 -12.32 6.89
CA VAL A 458 18.65 -12.93 7.44
C VAL A 458 18.95 -14.16 8.30
N PHE A 459 19.88 -15.01 7.87
CA PHE A 459 20.28 -16.19 8.64
C PHE A 459 20.93 -15.80 9.97
N GLU A 460 21.85 -14.84 9.95
CA GLU A 460 22.51 -14.32 11.15
C GLU A 460 21.50 -13.72 12.13
N PHE A 461 20.57 -12.90 11.63
CA PHE A 461 19.50 -12.30 12.43
C PHE A 461 18.62 -13.34 13.14
N HIS A 462 18.42 -14.52 12.53
CA HIS A 462 17.59 -15.59 13.06
C HIS A 462 18.35 -16.74 13.74
N GLN A 463 19.68 -16.67 13.85
CA GLN A 463 20.50 -17.76 14.37
C GLN A 463 20.04 -18.29 15.74
N SER A 464 19.64 -17.40 16.65
CA SER A 464 19.14 -17.78 17.99
C SER A 464 17.82 -18.56 17.92
N ARG A 465 16.94 -18.24 16.97
CA ARG A 465 15.65 -18.93 16.78
C ARG A 465 15.86 -20.32 16.20
N PHE A 466 16.76 -20.45 15.23
CA PHE A 466 17.12 -21.75 14.69
C PHE A 466 17.77 -22.67 15.72
N ALA A 467 18.53 -22.09 16.66
CA ALA A 467 19.15 -22.82 17.77
C ALA A 467 18.15 -23.28 18.85
N ASP A 468 16.97 -22.64 18.96
CA ASP A 468 15.96 -22.90 20.00
C ASP A 468 14.67 -23.58 19.45
N THR A 469 14.79 -24.28 18.32
CA THR A 469 13.66 -24.98 17.67
C THR A 469 13.02 -26.07 18.52
N ALA A 470 13.72 -26.58 19.54
CA ALA A 470 13.18 -27.53 20.50
C ALA A 470 12.15 -26.91 21.47
N THR A 471 12.23 -25.59 21.70
CA THR A 471 11.31 -24.86 22.57
C THR A 471 10.19 -24.21 21.77
N THR A 472 10.55 -23.52 20.68
CA THR A 472 9.60 -22.84 19.78
C THR A 472 9.87 -23.27 18.35
N PRO A 473 9.00 -24.08 17.72
CA PRO A 473 9.16 -24.48 16.33
C PRO A 473 9.26 -23.28 15.39
N VAL A 474 10.01 -23.45 14.30
CA VAL A 474 10.24 -22.41 13.29
C VAL A 474 9.76 -22.91 11.92
N PHE A 475 8.82 -22.19 11.32
CA PHE A 475 8.46 -22.29 9.92
C PHE A 475 9.23 -21.21 9.16
N PHE A 476 10.19 -21.66 8.35
CA PHE A 476 11.05 -20.78 7.55
C PHE A 476 10.79 -21.09 6.07
N GLY A 477 10.02 -20.22 5.42
CA GLY A 477 9.51 -20.46 4.08
C GLY A 477 9.38 -19.17 3.27
N GLY A 478 9.27 -19.30 1.96
CA GLY A 478 9.25 -18.17 1.05
C GLY A 478 9.70 -18.54 -0.34
N ASP A 479 9.82 -17.53 -1.19
CA ASP A 479 10.44 -17.67 -2.50
C ASP A 479 11.94 -17.38 -2.38
N PHE A 480 12.70 -18.48 -2.37
CA PHE A 480 14.15 -18.47 -2.20
C PHE A 480 14.91 -18.10 -3.47
N ASN A 481 14.25 -17.96 -4.63
CA ASN A 481 14.87 -17.87 -5.97
C ASN A 481 16.05 -18.85 -6.18
N ALA A 482 15.96 -20.03 -5.57
CA ALA A 482 16.98 -21.06 -5.63
C ALA A 482 16.42 -22.28 -6.35
N VAL A 483 17.17 -22.78 -7.33
CA VAL A 483 16.90 -24.07 -7.95
C VAL A 483 17.53 -25.15 -7.09
N THR A 484 16.77 -26.17 -6.73
CA THR A 484 17.32 -27.33 -6.04
C THR A 484 18.30 -28.05 -6.97
N HIS A 485 19.60 -28.01 -6.63
CA HIS A 485 20.56 -28.93 -7.25
C HIS A 485 20.41 -30.28 -6.57
N THR A 486 19.55 -31.15 -7.12
CA THR A 486 19.48 -32.57 -6.76
C THR A 486 20.38 -33.40 -7.64
#